data_AF-A0A9Q1Q828-F1
#
_entry.id   AF-A0A9Q1Q828-F1
#
_cell.length_a   1.000
_cell.length_b   1.000
_cell.length_c   1.000
_cell.angle_alpha   90.00
_cell.angle_beta   90.00
_cell.angle_gamma   90.00
#
_symmetry.space_group_name_H-M   'P 1'
#
loop_
_entity.id
_entity.type
_entity.pdbx_description
1 polymer ?
#
loop_
_entity_poly.entity_id
_entity_poly.type
_entity_poly.pdbx_seq_one_letter_code
_entity_poly.pdbx_strand_id
1 'polypeptide(L)'
;MHHYDPLPPPQPLVARFDASNQRKDEDAYWSSTWHSEYNLAALGGSKRSLLVAYFLAMATMFEPEKSKERLAWAKTAIFSEAIDSTFGKEKASWEERNDFVNEFKTLYMSQDYVGNERITQPNTKKAQRLLGPFLSTLNQLALDALAAYGQDTQHQLYQAWDKWLRTWKYEGDRHKGEAELLVHVIELCSGCCFSEDVLSHPHTLCLLDLTNQVCHQLRHLHSHNHNNTKVRLPRPLAFTYV
;
A
#
# COMPACT_ATOMS: atom_id res chain seq x y z
N MET A 1 -21.02 -21.59 -57.07
CA MET A 1 -20.67 -20.16 -56.99
C MET A 1 -21.01 -19.72 -55.57
N HIS A 2 -20.06 -19.90 -54.64
CA HIS A 2 -20.29 -19.59 -53.22
C HIS A 2 -19.98 -18.12 -52.98
N HIS A 3 -21.00 -17.36 -52.58
CA HIS A 3 -20.84 -16.00 -52.07
C HIS A 3 -20.11 -16.06 -50.72
N TYR A 4 -18.92 -15.47 -50.66
CA TYR A 4 -18.25 -15.13 -49.41
C TYR A 4 -18.76 -13.76 -48.97
N ASP A 5 -19.47 -13.70 -47.84
CA ASP A 5 -19.70 -12.44 -47.13
C ASP A 5 -18.39 -12.03 -46.42
N PRO A 6 -17.93 -10.78 -46.56
CA PRO A 6 -16.74 -10.33 -45.86
C PRO A 6 -17.06 -10.15 -44.37
N LEU A 7 -16.19 -10.73 -43.52
CA LEU A 7 -16.17 -10.51 -42.06
C LEU A 7 -16.20 -9.00 -41.75
N PRO A 8 -17.01 -8.56 -40.76
CA PRO A 8 -17.04 -7.15 -40.37
C PRO A 8 -15.66 -6.71 -39.86
N PRO A 9 -15.23 -5.46 -40.14
CA PRO A 9 -13.96 -4.97 -39.65
C PRO A 9 -13.96 -4.97 -38.12
N PRO A 10 -12.81 -5.22 -37.47
CA PRO A 10 -12.73 -5.18 -36.02
C PRO A 10 -13.18 -3.79 -35.53
N GLN A 11 -13.86 -3.73 -34.38
CA GLN A 11 -14.35 -2.50 -33.75
C GLN A 11 -13.42 -2.03 -32.61
N PRO A 12 -12.17 -1.61 -32.86
CA PRO A 12 -11.22 -1.24 -31.80
C PRO A 12 -11.52 0.13 -31.16
N LEU A 13 -12.30 0.99 -31.82
CA LEU A 13 -12.56 2.35 -31.35
C LEU A 13 -13.66 2.42 -30.28
N VAL A 14 -14.74 1.65 -30.43
CA VAL A 14 -15.83 1.56 -29.44
C VAL A 14 -15.32 0.88 -28.17
N ALA A 15 -14.60 -0.25 -28.31
CA ALA A 15 -13.98 -0.94 -27.17
C ALA A 15 -12.97 -0.07 -26.42
N ARG A 16 -12.17 0.77 -27.11
CA ARG A 16 -11.25 1.72 -26.45
C ARG A 16 -11.97 2.83 -25.72
N PHE A 17 -13.10 3.30 -26.26
CA PHE A 17 -13.87 4.39 -25.66
C PHE A 17 -14.61 3.93 -24.40
N ASP A 18 -15.29 2.78 -24.47
CA ASP A 18 -16.03 2.20 -23.34
C ASP A 18 -15.09 1.80 -22.21
N ALA A 19 -13.96 1.16 -22.52
CA ALA A 19 -12.94 0.82 -21.52
C ALA A 19 -12.25 2.05 -20.91
N SER A 20 -12.30 3.22 -21.56
CA SER A 20 -11.72 4.47 -21.05
C SER A 20 -12.67 5.27 -20.16
N ASN A 21 -13.98 5.19 -20.43
CA ASN A 21 -15.00 5.81 -19.60
C ASN A 21 -15.22 5.01 -18.31
N GLN A 22 -15.29 3.67 -18.40
CA GLN A 22 -15.45 2.84 -17.21
C GLN A 22 -14.24 2.94 -16.26
N ARG A 23 -13.03 3.10 -16.81
CA ARG A 23 -11.81 3.47 -16.06
C ARG A 23 -11.99 4.79 -15.30
N LYS A 24 -12.47 5.84 -15.97
CA LYS A 24 -12.62 7.17 -15.35
C LYS A 24 -13.63 7.19 -14.20
N ASP A 25 -14.74 6.48 -14.35
CA ASP A 25 -15.81 6.47 -13.35
C ASP A 25 -15.42 5.65 -12.11
N GLU A 26 -14.75 4.51 -12.29
CA GLU A 26 -14.18 3.75 -11.17
C GLU A 26 -13.05 4.55 -10.48
N ASP A 27 -12.09 5.09 -11.23
CA ASP A 27 -10.94 5.82 -10.66
C ASP A 27 -11.36 7.08 -9.87
N ALA A 28 -12.36 7.82 -10.36
CA ALA A 28 -12.89 9.03 -9.71
C ALA A 28 -13.74 8.70 -8.46
N TYR A 29 -14.54 7.63 -8.54
CA TYR A 29 -15.29 7.10 -7.40
C TYR A 29 -14.34 6.62 -6.29
N TRP A 30 -13.31 5.84 -6.63
CA TRP A 30 -12.43 5.25 -5.62
C TRP A 30 -11.56 6.30 -4.89
N SER A 31 -11.01 7.31 -5.58
CA SER A 31 -10.15 8.30 -4.90
C SER A 31 -10.93 9.24 -3.96
N SER A 32 -12.20 9.52 -4.26
CA SER A 32 -13.04 10.43 -3.49
C SER A 32 -13.67 9.76 -2.28
N THR A 33 -14.20 8.55 -2.46
CA THR A 33 -14.87 7.77 -1.41
C THR A 33 -13.89 7.27 -0.33
N TRP A 34 -12.69 6.82 -0.72
CA TRP A 34 -11.71 6.32 0.27
C TRP A 34 -11.13 7.40 1.18
N HIS A 35 -10.93 8.62 0.62
CA HIS A 35 -10.46 9.75 1.42
C HIS A 35 -11.45 10.13 2.53
N SER A 36 -12.76 10.01 2.26
CA SER A 36 -13.81 10.24 3.24
C SER A 36 -14.00 9.08 4.22
N GLU A 37 -13.94 7.83 3.75
CA GLU A 37 -14.23 6.64 4.56
C GLU A 37 -13.17 6.36 5.64
N TYR A 38 -11.89 6.60 5.35
CA TYR A 38 -10.79 6.24 6.25
C TYR A 38 -10.16 7.40 7.00
N ASN A 39 -10.71 8.62 6.86
CA ASN A 39 -10.15 9.87 7.41
C ASN A 39 -8.61 9.85 7.36
N LEU A 40 -8.06 9.68 6.16
CA LEU A 40 -6.62 9.43 5.95
C LEU A 40 -5.74 10.50 6.60
N ALA A 41 -6.24 11.74 6.65
CA ALA A 41 -5.62 12.84 7.37
C ALA A 41 -5.47 12.57 8.88
N ALA A 42 -6.43 11.88 9.53
CA ALA A 42 -6.34 11.45 10.92
C ALA A 42 -5.39 10.26 11.14
N LEU A 43 -5.12 9.46 10.10
CA LEU A 43 -4.13 8.38 10.10
C LEU A 43 -2.71 8.88 9.77
N GLY A 44 -2.54 10.17 9.44
CA GLY A 44 -1.24 10.76 9.08
C GLY A 44 -0.82 10.54 7.62
N GLY A 45 -1.64 9.86 6.81
CA GLY A 45 -1.45 9.74 5.37
C GLY A 45 -1.93 10.99 4.64
N SER A 46 -1.16 11.49 3.67
CA SER A 46 -1.59 12.66 2.89
C SER A 46 -2.46 12.27 1.70
N LYS A 47 -3.51 13.06 1.40
CA LYS A 47 -4.32 12.91 0.16
C LYS A 47 -3.45 12.84 -1.08
N ARG A 48 -2.40 13.65 -1.11
CA ARG A 48 -1.41 13.67 -2.19
C ARG A 48 -0.69 12.34 -2.30
N SER A 49 -0.25 11.76 -1.19
CA SER A 49 0.45 10.47 -1.16
C SER A 49 -0.46 9.35 -1.68
N LEU A 50 -1.75 9.34 -1.30
CA LEU A 50 -2.72 8.37 -1.82
C LEU A 50 -2.84 8.48 -3.34
N LEU A 51 -3.06 9.71 -3.85
CA LEU A 51 -3.21 9.95 -5.28
C LEU A 51 -1.96 9.57 -6.06
N VAL A 52 -0.77 9.88 -5.54
CA VAL A 52 0.50 9.50 -6.17
C VAL A 52 0.68 7.98 -6.17
N ALA A 53 0.40 7.31 -5.05
CA ALA A 53 0.51 5.86 -4.96
C ALA A 53 -0.45 5.16 -5.94
N TYR A 54 -1.71 5.60 -5.98
CA TYR A 54 -2.71 5.07 -6.90
C TYR A 54 -2.35 5.34 -8.37
N PHE A 55 -1.91 6.56 -8.69
CA PHE A 55 -1.46 6.89 -10.05
C PHE A 55 -0.26 6.04 -10.49
N LEU A 56 0.71 5.81 -9.61
CA LEU A 56 1.84 4.92 -9.90
C LEU A 56 1.36 3.49 -10.15
N ALA A 57 0.45 2.97 -9.33
CA ALA A 57 -0.12 1.63 -9.53
C ALA A 57 -0.92 1.53 -10.85
N MET A 58 -1.68 2.56 -11.20
CA MET A 58 -2.38 2.66 -12.50
C MET A 58 -1.42 2.68 -13.68
N ALA A 59 -0.30 3.40 -13.55
CA ALA A 59 0.70 3.50 -14.61
C ALA A 59 1.49 2.20 -14.81
N THR A 60 1.59 1.35 -13.79
CA THR A 60 2.31 0.06 -13.84
C THR A 60 1.40 -1.13 -14.20
N MET A 61 0.16 -1.14 -13.73
CA MET A 61 -0.82 -2.23 -13.92
C MET A 61 -2.12 -1.66 -14.48
N PHE A 62 -2.13 -1.25 -15.74
CA PHE A 62 -3.22 -0.46 -16.34
C PHE A 62 -4.44 -1.31 -16.77
N GLU A 63 -4.31 -2.64 -16.77
CA GLU A 63 -5.36 -3.58 -17.16
C GLU A 63 -6.59 -3.45 -16.23
N PRO A 64 -7.82 -3.33 -16.75
CA PRO A 64 -9.02 -3.16 -15.92
C PRO A 64 -9.16 -4.23 -14.82
N GLU A 65 -8.79 -5.47 -15.15
CA GLU A 65 -8.85 -6.64 -14.27
C GLU A 65 -7.91 -6.54 -13.07
N LYS A 66 -6.90 -5.65 -13.14
CA LYS A 66 -5.90 -5.42 -12.09
C LYS A 66 -6.31 -4.38 -11.03
N SER A 67 -7.59 -4.03 -10.96
CA SER A 67 -8.10 -2.99 -10.06
C SER A 67 -7.84 -3.30 -8.58
N LYS A 68 -7.93 -4.57 -8.19
CA LYS A 68 -7.67 -5.02 -6.81
C LYS A 68 -6.21 -4.88 -6.43
N GLU A 69 -5.31 -5.27 -7.30
CA GLU A 69 -3.86 -5.12 -7.13
C GLU A 69 -3.46 -3.64 -7.01
N ARG A 70 -4.06 -2.77 -7.83
CA ARG A 70 -3.82 -1.32 -7.72
C ARG A 70 -4.29 -0.73 -6.40
N LEU A 71 -5.48 -1.14 -5.94
CA LEU A 71 -5.99 -0.72 -4.65
C LEU A 71 -5.12 -1.26 -3.51
N ALA A 72 -4.70 -2.51 -3.58
CA ALA A 72 -3.81 -3.14 -2.60
C ALA A 72 -2.48 -2.40 -2.49
N TRP A 73 -1.87 -2.02 -3.63
CA TRP A 73 -0.69 -1.16 -3.67
C TRP A 73 -0.96 0.16 -2.95
N ALA A 74 -1.98 0.91 -3.37
CA ALA A 74 -2.24 2.23 -2.84
C ALA A 74 -2.53 2.22 -1.32
N LYS A 75 -3.33 1.26 -0.86
CA LYS A 75 -3.64 1.04 0.57
C LYS A 75 -2.38 0.73 1.37
N THR A 76 -1.55 -0.18 0.87
CA THR A 76 -0.28 -0.56 1.52
C THR A 76 0.67 0.62 1.67
N ALA A 77 0.85 1.41 0.60
CA ALA A 77 1.70 2.59 0.62
C ALA A 77 1.20 3.67 1.60
N ILE A 78 -0.11 3.77 1.80
CA ILE A 78 -0.69 4.73 2.74
C ILE A 78 -0.57 4.26 4.18
N PHE A 79 -0.76 2.96 4.46
CA PHE A 79 -0.56 2.45 5.80
C PHE A 79 0.90 2.45 6.22
N SER A 80 1.84 2.08 5.33
CA SER A 80 3.27 2.21 5.63
C SER A 80 3.62 3.67 5.96
N GLU A 81 3.08 4.64 5.21
CA GLU A 81 3.28 6.06 5.46
C GLU A 81 2.66 6.53 6.77
N ALA A 82 1.43 6.10 7.05
CA ALA A 82 0.71 6.43 8.28
C ALA A 82 1.48 5.94 9.52
N ILE A 83 1.95 4.70 9.49
CA ILE A 83 2.76 4.08 10.55
C ILE A 83 4.06 4.88 10.77
N ASP A 84 4.80 5.17 9.70
CA ASP A 84 6.04 5.95 9.78
C ASP A 84 5.79 7.40 10.21
N SER A 85 4.70 8.00 9.75
CA SER A 85 4.33 9.36 10.15
C SER A 85 3.93 9.46 11.62
N THR A 86 3.54 8.36 12.26
CA THR A 86 3.12 8.34 13.66
C THR A 86 4.22 7.85 14.59
N PHE A 87 4.99 6.87 14.13
CA PHE A 87 5.95 6.10 14.92
C PHE A 87 7.34 5.99 14.28
N GLY A 88 7.62 6.73 13.20
CA GLY A 88 8.92 6.74 12.54
C GLY A 88 10.04 7.23 13.45
N LYS A 89 11.28 7.08 12.98
CA LYS A 89 12.51 7.28 13.77
C LYS A 89 12.57 8.57 14.60
N GLU A 90 12.04 9.67 14.08
CA GLU A 90 12.07 10.99 14.74
C GLU A 90 10.91 11.22 15.73
N LYS A 91 9.89 10.36 15.71
CA LYS A 91 8.59 10.59 16.38
C LYS A 91 8.26 9.62 17.50
N ALA A 92 8.90 8.46 17.53
CA ALA A 92 8.67 7.45 18.56
C ALA A 92 9.95 6.73 18.97
N SER A 93 10.00 6.32 20.23
CA SER A 93 11.09 5.50 20.75
C SER A 93 11.08 4.08 20.14
N TRP A 94 12.11 3.29 20.43
CA TRP A 94 12.10 1.88 20.06
C TRP A 94 11.01 1.12 20.82
N GLU A 95 10.80 1.45 22.09
CA GLU A 95 9.76 0.86 22.95
C GLU A 95 8.37 1.13 22.39
N GLU A 96 8.05 2.39 22.04
CA GLU A 96 6.76 2.74 21.43
C GLU A 96 6.51 1.98 20.11
N ARG A 97 7.55 1.80 19.28
CA ARG A 97 7.47 1.01 18.04
C ARG A 97 7.27 -0.47 18.33
N ASN A 98 8.00 -1.01 19.30
CA ASN A 98 7.89 -2.42 19.69
C ASN A 98 6.52 -2.74 20.29
N ASP A 99 5.97 -1.83 21.10
CA ASP A 99 4.62 -1.94 21.66
C ASP A 99 3.56 -1.93 20.55
N PHE A 100 3.66 -1.03 19.58
CA PHE A 100 2.78 -1.02 18.41
C PHE A 100 2.80 -2.36 17.65
N VAL A 101 3.98 -2.93 17.41
CA VAL A 101 4.12 -4.24 16.72
C VAL A 101 3.56 -5.39 17.57
N ASN A 102 3.71 -5.34 18.89
CA ASN A 102 3.13 -6.35 19.77
C ASN A 102 1.60 -6.26 19.81
N GLU A 103 1.05 -5.05 19.87
CA GLU A 103 -0.40 -4.82 19.81
C GLU A 103 -1.00 -5.31 18.48
N PHE A 104 -0.33 -5.06 17.36
CA PHE A 104 -0.71 -5.63 16.05
C PHE A 104 -0.80 -7.16 16.10
N LYS A 105 0.18 -7.84 16.72
CA LYS A 105 0.17 -9.29 16.90
C LYS A 105 -0.92 -9.80 17.80
N THR A 106 -1.08 -9.20 18.97
CA THR A 106 -2.11 -9.61 19.90
C THR A 106 -3.49 -9.48 19.28
N LEU A 107 -3.76 -8.38 18.58
CA LEU A 107 -5.05 -8.17 17.91
C LEU A 107 -5.31 -9.19 16.81
N TYR A 108 -4.33 -9.45 15.95
CA TYR A 108 -4.50 -10.45 14.90
C TYR A 108 -4.70 -11.85 15.47
N MET A 109 -3.87 -12.28 16.43
CA MET A 109 -4.04 -13.59 17.07
C MET A 109 -5.40 -13.70 17.75
N SER A 110 -5.92 -12.62 18.35
CA SER A 110 -7.26 -12.61 18.94
C SER A 110 -8.41 -12.69 17.93
N GLN A 111 -8.18 -12.39 16.64
CA GLN A 111 -9.18 -12.61 15.59
C GLN A 111 -9.32 -14.08 15.21
N ASP A 112 -8.24 -14.88 15.33
CA ASP A 112 -8.24 -16.30 14.99
C ASP A 112 -8.89 -17.18 16.10
N TYR A 113 -8.92 -16.70 17.35
CA TYR A 113 -9.59 -17.39 18.46
C TYR A 113 -10.99 -16.81 18.71
N VAL A 114 -12.02 -17.42 18.10
CA VAL A 114 -13.46 -17.06 18.24
C VAL A 114 -14.02 -17.27 19.68
N GLY A 115 -13.18 -17.59 20.65
CA GLY A 115 -13.57 -17.94 22.02
C GLY A 115 -13.18 -16.90 23.08
N ASN A 116 -14.08 -15.95 23.34
CA ASN A 116 -14.26 -15.31 24.66
C ASN A 116 -13.14 -14.45 25.28
N GLU A 117 -12.11 -14.01 24.55
CA GLU A 117 -11.20 -12.99 25.08
C GLU A 117 -11.68 -11.58 24.75
N ARG A 118 -11.74 -10.73 25.78
CA ARG A 118 -11.99 -9.29 25.63
C ARG A 118 -11.07 -8.76 24.54
N ILE A 119 -11.61 -8.15 23.49
CA ILE A 119 -10.84 -7.44 22.46
C ILE A 119 -9.79 -6.61 23.19
N THR A 120 -8.51 -7.02 23.07
CA THR A 120 -7.41 -6.36 23.76
C THR A 120 -7.26 -5.00 23.09
N GLN A 121 -7.84 -3.97 23.69
CA GLN A 121 -7.75 -2.63 23.12
C GLN A 121 -6.28 -2.19 23.10
N PRO A 122 -5.81 -1.56 22.01
CA PRO A 122 -4.47 -1.00 21.97
C PRO A 122 -4.24 -0.07 23.17
N ASN A 123 -3.07 -0.14 23.80
CA ASN A 123 -2.80 0.60 25.05
C ASN A 123 -2.66 2.09 24.80
N THR A 124 -2.27 2.48 23.58
CA THR A 124 -2.04 3.88 23.21
C THR A 124 -3.11 4.41 22.27
N LYS A 125 -3.55 5.67 22.47
CA LYS A 125 -4.48 6.35 21.56
C LYS A 125 -3.96 6.42 20.11
N LYS A 126 -2.62 6.50 19.93
CA LYS A 126 -1.97 6.48 18.61
C LYS A 126 -2.22 5.14 17.91
N ALA A 127 -1.97 4.03 18.61
CA ALA A 127 -2.19 2.69 18.08
C ALA A 127 -3.68 2.39 17.86
N GLN A 128 -4.58 2.81 18.76
CA GLN A 128 -6.03 2.68 18.58
C GLN A 128 -6.53 3.31 17.29
N ARG A 129 -6.00 4.51 16.95
CA ARG A 129 -6.38 5.22 15.73
C ARG A 129 -5.92 4.51 14.46
N LEU A 130 -4.79 3.83 14.50
CA LEU A 130 -4.18 3.20 13.31
C LEU A 130 -4.57 1.72 13.15
N LEU A 131 -4.49 0.92 14.20
CA LEU A 131 -4.63 -0.55 14.14
C LEU A 131 -6.03 -0.98 13.73
N GLY A 132 -7.08 -0.29 14.18
CA GLY A 132 -8.47 -0.61 13.80
C GLY A 132 -8.69 -0.50 12.29
N PRO A 133 -8.51 0.68 11.69
CA PRO A 133 -8.63 0.87 10.24
C PRO A 133 -7.66 0.01 9.43
N PHE A 134 -6.45 -0.19 9.95
CA PHE A 134 -5.42 -1.01 9.31
C PHE A 134 -5.85 -2.48 9.22
N LEU A 135 -6.20 -3.12 10.35
CA LEU A 135 -6.67 -4.51 10.36
C LEU A 135 -7.96 -4.69 9.57
N SER A 136 -8.90 -3.74 9.66
CA SER A 136 -10.12 -3.76 8.84
C SER A 136 -9.80 -3.74 7.35
N THR A 137 -8.78 -2.98 6.93
CA THR A 137 -8.38 -2.94 5.52
C THR A 137 -7.69 -4.23 5.09
N LEU A 138 -6.85 -4.83 5.92
CA LEU A 138 -6.23 -6.13 5.63
C LEU A 138 -7.30 -7.22 5.46
N ASN A 139 -8.29 -7.25 6.36
CA ASN A 139 -9.40 -8.18 6.28
C ASN A 139 -10.23 -7.94 5.01
N GLN A 140 -10.47 -6.68 4.63
CA GLN A 140 -11.16 -6.38 3.38
C GLN A 140 -10.36 -6.85 2.15
N LEU A 141 -9.04 -6.64 2.12
CA LEU A 141 -8.19 -7.12 1.01
C LEU A 141 -8.22 -8.65 0.91
N ALA A 142 -8.16 -9.36 2.03
CA ALA A 142 -8.26 -10.81 2.07
C ALA A 142 -9.63 -11.31 1.60
N LEU A 143 -10.72 -10.68 2.05
CA LEU A 143 -12.08 -11.00 1.60
C LEU A 143 -12.28 -10.71 0.11
N ASP A 144 -11.73 -9.61 -0.40
CA ASP A 144 -11.80 -9.26 -1.82
C ASP A 144 -11.03 -10.28 -2.67
N ALA A 145 -9.89 -10.77 -2.20
CA ALA A 145 -9.11 -11.83 -2.85
C ALA A 145 -9.85 -13.18 -2.82
N LEU A 146 -10.42 -13.55 -1.67
CA LEU A 146 -11.24 -14.75 -1.51
C LEU A 146 -12.46 -14.73 -2.45
N ALA A 147 -13.13 -13.58 -2.56
CA ALA A 147 -14.30 -13.43 -3.41
C ALA A 147 -13.98 -13.49 -4.91
N ALA A 148 -12.81 -13.02 -5.36
CA ALA A 148 -12.42 -13.09 -6.77
C ALA A 148 -11.78 -14.43 -7.16
N TYR A 149 -10.92 -14.97 -6.31
CA TYR A 149 -10.01 -16.05 -6.67
C TYR A 149 -10.21 -17.31 -5.83
N GLY A 150 -11.09 -17.29 -4.82
CA GLY A 150 -11.36 -18.44 -3.95
C GLY A 150 -10.22 -18.79 -2.99
N GLN A 151 -9.23 -17.89 -2.83
CA GLN A 151 -8.07 -18.11 -1.97
C GLN A 151 -8.18 -17.30 -0.68
N ASP A 152 -7.99 -17.98 0.45
CA ASP A 152 -7.82 -17.32 1.73
C ASP A 152 -6.36 -16.88 1.89
N THR A 153 -6.12 -15.58 1.74
CA THR A 153 -4.80 -14.96 1.85
C THR A 153 -4.62 -14.18 3.15
N GLN A 154 -5.57 -14.25 4.09
CA GLN A 154 -5.56 -13.44 5.32
C GLN A 154 -4.27 -13.67 6.13
N HIS A 155 -3.92 -14.94 6.36
CA HIS A 155 -2.73 -15.29 7.14
C HIS A 155 -1.43 -14.85 6.43
N GLN A 156 -1.34 -15.04 5.11
CA GLN A 156 -0.16 -14.65 4.33
C GLN A 156 0.01 -13.13 4.28
N LEU A 157 -1.10 -12.40 4.16
CA LEU A 157 -1.12 -10.95 4.18
C LEU A 157 -0.60 -10.44 5.52
N TYR A 158 -1.12 -11.01 6.61
CA TYR A 158 -0.67 -10.68 7.95
C TYR A 158 0.82 -10.99 8.15
N GLN A 159 1.30 -12.15 7.70
CA GLN A 159 2.72 -12.52 7.77
C GLN A 159 3.63 -11.54 7.02
N ALA A 160 3.22 -11.09 5.82
CA ALA A 160 3.98 -10.10 5.05
C ALA A 160 4.11 -8.77 5.84
N TRP A 161 3.02 -8.30 6.46
CA TRP A 161 3.05 -7.11 7.31
C TRP A 161 3.84 -7.31 8.60
N ASP A 162 3.74 -8.48 9.26
CA ASP A 162 4.53 -8.80 10.45
C ASP A 162 6.03 -8.81 10.13
N LYS A 163 6.43 -9.40 9.00
CA LYS A 163 7.82 -9.40 8.52
C LYS A 163 8.33 -7.97 8.35
N TRP A 164 7.59 -7.12 7.64
CA TRP A 164 7.98 -5.73 7.44
C TRP A 164 8.05 -4.94 8.76
N LEU A 165 7.03 -5.07 9.62
CA LEU A 165 6.97 -4.38 10.92
C LEU A 165 8.13 -4.77 11.85
N ARG A 166 8.56 -6.03 11.83
CA ARG A 166 9.73 -6.50 12.59
C ARG A 166 11.02 -5.86 12.12
N THR A 167 11.19 -5.63 10.83
CA THR A 167 12.34 -4.91 10.30
C THR A 167 12.25 -3.42 10.66
N TRP A 168 11.08 -2.82 10.42
CA TRP A 168 10.83 -1.40 10.64
C TRP A 168 10.99 -0.99 12.11
N LYS A 169 10.56 -1.79 13.09
CA LYS A 169 10.58 -1.37 14.51
C LYS A 169 11.97 -1.05 15.06
N TYR A 170 13.04 -1.63 14.51
CA TYR A 170 14.41 -1.36 14.97
C TYR A 170 14.88 0.02 14.49
N GLU A 171 14.73 0.30 13.20
CA GLU A 171 15.32 1.48 12.58
C GLU A 171 14.35 2.65 12.43
N GLY A 172 13.04 2.37 12.37
CA GLY A 172 11.99 3.35 12.18
C GLY A 172 12.08 4.00 10.80
N ASP A 173 12.67 3.29 9.84
CA ASP A 173 12.80 3.69 8.45
C ASP A 173 11.81 2.89 7.62
N ARG A 174 10.73 3.55 7.19
CA ARG A 174 9.69 2.96 6.35
C ARG A 174 10.25 2.26 5.11
N HIS A 175 11.28 2.85 4.50
CA HIS A 175 11.73 2.46 3.17
C HIS A 175 12.52 1.16 3.17
N LYS A 176 12.90 0.65 4.36
CA LYS A 176 13.54 -0.65 4.50
C LYS A 176 12.48 -1.75 4.46
N GLY A 177 12.43 -2.47 3.33
CA GLY A 177 11.51 -3.60 3.12
C GLY A 177 10.12 -3.21 2.59
N GLU A 178 9.83 -1.92 2.40
CA GLU A 178 8.52 -1.45 1.90
C GLU A 178 8.25 -1.95 0.47
N ALA A 179 9.28 -2.06 -0.36
CA ALA A 179 9.11 -2.53 -1.73
C ALA A 179 8.75 -4.02 -1.78
N GLU A 180 9.43 -4.85 -1.00
CA GLU A 180 9.09 -6.25 -0.81
C GLU A 180 7.67 -6.43 -0.24
N LEU A 181 7.28 -5.65 0.76
CA LEU A 181 5.94 -5.66 1.31
C LEU A 181 4.90 -5.38 0.22
N LEU A 182 5.11 -4.33 -0.58
CA LEU A 182 4.22 -3.98 -1.69
C LEU A 182 4.07 -5.13 -2.69
N VAL A 183 5.19 -5.74 -3.13
CA VAL A 183 5.17 -6.87 -4.06
C VAL A 183 4.35 -8.04 -3.50
N HIS A 184 4.56 -8.41 -2.23
CA HIS A 184 3.80 -9.49 -1.61
C HIS A 184 2.31 -9.19 -1.51
N VAL A 185 1.94 -7.99 -1.06
CA VAL A 185 0.52 -7.62 -0.93
C VAL A 185 -0.18 -7.59 -2.28
N ILE A 186 0.49 -7.06 -3.31
CA ILE A 186 -0.04 -7.04 -4.69
C ILE A 186 -0.29 -8.46 -5.18
N GLU A 187 0.66 -9.37 -4.97
CA GLU A 187 0.54 -10.74 -5.43
C GLU A 187 -0.56 -11.51 -4.69
N LEU A 188 -0.66 -11.36 -3.37
CA LEU A 188 -1.74 -11.97 -2.59
C LEU A 188 -3.12 -11.46 -3.01
N CYS A 189 -3.20 -10.25 -3.56
CA CYS A 189 -4.42 -9.68 -4.11
C CYS A 189 -4.67 -10.02 -5.59
N SER A 190 -3.73 -10.68 -6.27
CA SER A 190 -3.85 -11.10 -7.68
C SER A 190 -4.37 -12.53 -7.84
N GLY A 191 -4.61 -13.24 -6.73
CA GLY A 191 -4.95 -14.68 -6.74
C GLY A 191 -3.72 -15.58 -6.91
N CYS A 192 -2.52 -15.01 -6.78
CA CYS A 192 -1.28 -15.75 -6.81
C CYS A 192 -0.82 -16.04 -5.37
N CYS A 193 -0.99 -17.29 -4.94
CA CYS A 193 -0.30 -17.80 -3.76
C CYS A 193 1.07 -18.32 -4.21
N PHE A 194 2.15 -17.62 -3.86
CA PHE A 194 3.47 -18.26 -3.95
C PHE A 194 3.51 -19.44 -2.97
N SER A 195 3.97 -20.61 -3.44
CA SER A 195 4.43 -21.64 -2.51
C SER A 195 5.55 -21.04 -1.67
N GLU A 196 5.62 -21.41 -0.39
CA GLU A 196 6.73 -21.06 0.48
C GLU A 196 8.08 -21.44 -0.13
N ASP A 197 8.10 -22.47 -0.99
CA ASP A 197 9.26 -22.88 -1.79
C ASP A 197 9.73 -21.82 -2.80
N VAL A 198 8.81 -21.11 -3.44
CA VAL A 198 9.12 -20.08 -4.45
C VAL A 198 9.61 -18.80 -3.78
N LEU A 199 9.02 -18.43 -2.65
CA LEU A 199 9.47 -17.29 -1.84
C LEU A 199 10.82 -17.56 -1.17
N SER A 200 11.10 -18.82 -0.82
CA SER A 200 12.38 -19.24 -0.24
C SER A 200 13.46 -19.47 -1.29
N HIS A 201 13.12 -19.40 -2.58
CA HIS A 201 14.08 -19.63 -3.65
C HIS A 201 15.15 -18.52 -3.68
N PRO A 202 16.46 -18.84 -3.75
CA PRO A 202 17.53 -17.83 -3.70
C PRO A 202 17.41 -16.72 -4.74
N HIS A 203 16.91 -17.02 -5.94
CA HIS A 203 16.69 -16.00 -6.98
C HIS A 203 15.56 -15.03 -6.63
N THR A 204 14.46 -15.51 -6.06
CA THR A 204 13.36 -14.67 -5.60
C THR A 204 13.80 -13.75 -4.47
N LEU A 205 14.52 -14.30 -3.48
CA LEU A 205 15.09 -13.51 -2.38
C LEU A 205 16.05 -12.43 -2.90
N CYS A 206 16.92 -12.79 -3.85
CA CYS A 206 17.85 -11.83 -4.45
C CYS A 206 17.12 -10.70 -5.20
N LEU A 207 16.05 -11.00 -5.94
CA LEU A 207 15.26 -9.98 -6.63
C LEU A 207 14.55 -9.05 -5.65
N LEU A 208 13.98 -9.57 -4.58
CA LEU A 208 13.33 -8.77 -3.54
C LEU A 208 14.34 -7.86 -2.83
N ASP A 209 15.52 -8.38 -2.48
CA ASP A 209 16.60 -7.62 -1.86
C ASP A 209 17.09 -6.49 -2.79
N LEU A 210 17.32 -6.78 -4.07
CA LEU A 210 17.71 -5.78 -5.05
C LEU A 210 16.62 -4.71 -5.21
N THR A 211 15.35 -5.11 -5.27
CA THR A 211 14.22 -4.18 -5.36
C THR A 211 14.16 -3.26 -4.14
N ASN A 212 14.28 -3.81 -2.94
CA ASN A 212 14.36 -3.05 -1.70
C ASN A 212 15.53 -2.06 -1.71
N GLN A 213 16.72 -2.51 -2.12
CA GLN A 213 17.92 -1.67 -2.18
C GLN A 213 17.77 -0.50 -3.15
N VAL A 214 17.30 -0.78 -4.38
CA VAL A 214 17.10 0.26 -5.40
C VAL A 214 16.04 1.27 -4.96
N CYS A 215 14.89 0.79 -4.45
CA CYS A 215 13.83 1.67 -3.97
C CYS A 215 14.30 2.54 -2.79
N HIS A 216 15.04 1.97 -1.83
CA HIS A 216 15.61 2.69 -0.69
C HIS A 216 16.61 3.76 -1.15
N GLN A 217 17.54 3.41 -2.05
CA GLN A 217 18.53 4.34 -2.60
C GLN A 217 17.89 5.50 -3.37
N LEU A 218 16.95 5.21 -4.27
CA LEU A 218 16.24 6.25 -5.04
C LEU A 218 15.50 7.22 -4.11
N ARG A 219 14.92 6.70 -3.03
CA ARG A 219 14.22 7.52 -2.06
C ARG A 219 15.15 8.38 -1.22
N HIS A 220 16.31 7.84 -0.84
CA HIS A 220 17.36 8.59 -0.16
C HIS A 220 17.94 9.71 -1.05
N LEU A 221 18.14 9.45 -2.34
CA LEU A 221 18.57 10.49 -3.30
C LEU A 221 17.51 11.59 -3.45
N HIS A 222 16.23 11.20 -3.50
CA HIS A 222 15.13 12.17 -3.58
C HIS A 222 15.06 13.07 -2.34
N SER A 223 15.20 12.50 -1.13
CA SER A 223 15.20 13.29 0.12
C SER A 223 16.42 14.22 0.21
N HIS A 224 17.60 13.77 -0.22
CA HIS A 224 18.81 14.59 -0.26
C HIS A 224 18.68 15.79 -1.21
N ASN A 225 18.11 15.59 -2.40
CA ASN A 225 17.84 16.67 -3.35
C ASN A 225 16.80 17.68 -2.83
N HIS A 226 15.78 17.22 -2.12
CA HIS A 226 14.77 18.10 -1.51
C HIS A 226 15.35 18.94 -0.35
N ASN A 227 16.30 18.38 0.42
CA ASN A 227 16.98 19.12 1.48
C ASN A 227 17.97 20.16 0.91
N ASN A 228 18.69 19.84 -0.16
CA ASN A 228 19.61 20.78 -0.83
C ASN A 228 18.88 21.95 -1.52
N THR A 229 17.65 21.75 -1.99
CA THR A 229 16.83 22.82 -2.61
C THR A 229 16.21 23.77 -1.57
N LYS A 230 15.87 23.28 -0.37
CA LYS A 230 15.41 24.15 0.75
C LYS A 230 16.50 25.11 1.25
N VAL A 231 17.77 24.76 1.13
CA VAL A 231 18.90 25.62 1.56
C VAL A 231 19.17 26.77 0.57
N ARG A 232 18.54 26.79 -0.61
CA ARG A 232 18.86 27.72 -1.71
C ARG A 232 17.79 28.79 -2.03
N LEU A 233 16.85 29.07 -1.13
CA LEU A 233 15.98 30.24 -1.27
C LEU A 233 16.57 31.45 -0.52
N PRO A 234 17.21 32.42 -1.19
CA PRO A 234 17.49 33.72 -0.57
C PRO A 234 16.16 34.39 -0.22
N ARG A 235 16.11 35.00 0.98
CA ARG A 235 14.96 35.79 1.46
C ARG A 235 14.54 36.80 0.38
N PRO A 236 13.25 36.96 0.08
CA PRO A 236 12.81 38.03 -0.80
C PRO A 236 13.20 39.37 -0.16
N LEU A 237 13.96 40.18 -0.90
CA LEU A 237 14.21 41.56 -0.54
C LEU A 237 12.86 42.28 -0.48
N ALA A 238 12.56 42.84 0.69
CA ALA A 238 11.42 43.71 0.88
C ALA A 238 11.59 44.94 -0.03
N PHE A 239 10.77 45.03 -1.08
CA PHE A 239 10.53 46.29 -1.76
C PHE A 239 9.59 47.12 -0.90
N THR A 240 10.15 47.97 -0.05
CA THR A 240 9.42 49.11 0.50
C THR A 240 9.27 50.16 -0.60
N TYR A 241 8.06 50.33 -1.12
CA TYR A 241 7.66 51.56 -1.78
C TYR A 241 7.15 52.54 -0.72
N VAL A 242 7.91 53.61 -0.48
CA VAL A 242 7.41 54.93 -0.06
C VAL A 242 8.17 55.96 -0.88
#